data_AF-A0A354WQA4-F1
#
_entry.id   AF-A0A354WQA4-F1
#
_cell.length_a   1.000
_cell.length_b   1.000
_cell.length_c   1.000
_cell.angle_alpha   90.00
_cell.angle_beta   90.00
_cell.angle_gamma   90.00
#
_symmetry.space_group_name_H-M   'P 1'
#
loop_
_entity.id
_entity.type
_entity.pdbx_description
1 polymer ?
#
loop_
_entity_poly.entity_id
_entity_poly.type
_entity_poly.pdbx_seq_one_letter_code
_entity_poly.pdbx_strand_id
1 'polypeptide(L)'
;MNSAFDTYFTGLKNKKIAVLGLGVSNRPLVRLLLEYGCDVVGCDRTPREKLDAEVLELENLGCKLHVGDGYLDGVEADILFRTPG
;
A
#
# COMPACT_ATOMS: atom_id res chain seq x y z
N MET A 1 17.18 16.61 -4.32
CA MET A 1 17.02 15.32 -3.64
C MET A 1 17.18 15.55 -2.15
N ASN A 2 16.17 15.24 -1.37
CA ASN A 2 16.23 15.39 0.09
C ASN A 2 16.83 14.09 0.65
N SER A 3 18.13 14.10 0.96
CA SER A 3 18.90 12.88 1.21
C SER A 3 18.33 12.00 2.33
N ALA A 4 17.72 12.61 3.35
CA ALA A 4 17.07 11.89 4.44
C ALA A 4 15.83 11.12 3.97
N PHE A 5 15.06 11.69 3.04
CA PHE A 5 13.86 11.08 2.47
C PHE A 5 14.24 9.85 1.64
N ASP A 6 15.19 10.01 0.71
CA ASP A 6 15.66 8.91 -0.13
C ASP A 6 16.26 7.76 0.69
N THR A 7 17.02 8.11 1.73
CA THR A 7 17.59 7.13 2.68
C THR A 7 16.50 6.35 3.40
N TYR A 8 15.46 7.04 3.88
CA TYR A 8 14.35 6.40 4.58
C TYR A 8 13.65 5.37 3.68
N PHE A 9 13.17 5.77 2.50
CA PHE A 9 12.42 4.89 1.60
C PHE A 9 13.28 3.76 1.04
N THR A 10 14.56 4.01 0.77
CA THR A 10 15.49 2.93 0.39
C THR A 10 15.66 1.90 1.50
N GLY A 11 15.67 2.35 2.76
CA GLY A 11 15.71 1.46 3.94
C GLY A 11 14.47 0.58 4.09
N LEU A 12 13.34 0.94 3.46
CA LEU A 12 12.09 0.17 3.52
C LEU A 12 12.03 -1.00 2.54
N LYS A 13 12.90 -1.06 1.53
CA LYS A 13 12.85 -2.07 0.45
C LYS A 13 12.78 -3.52 0.93
N ASN A 14 13.39 -3.82 2.08
CA ASN A 14 13.44 -5.19 2.64
C ASN A 14 12.37 -5.42 3.72
N LYS A 15 11.35 -4.56 3.81
CA LYS A 15 10.25 -4.66 4.76
C LYS A 15 8.96 -5.01 4.03
N LYS A 16 8.14 -5.85 4.66
CA LYS A 16 6.75 -6.05 4.25
C LYS A 16 5.93 -4.87 4.73
N ILE A 17 5.27 -4.16 3.83
CA ILE A 17 4.50 -2.96 4.14
C ILE A 17 3.02 -3.21 3.88
N ALA A 18 2.18 -3.00 4.88
CA ALA A 18 0.74 -2.97 4.72
C ALA A 18 0.20 -1.54 4.77
N VAL A 19 -0.67 -1.20 3.83
CA VAL A 19 -1.40 0.08 3.81
C VAL A 19 -2.88 -0.19 4.02
N LEU A 20 -3.42 0.25 5.15
CA LEU A 20 -4.83 0.06 5.51
C LEU A 20 -5.67 1.23 5.00
N GLY A 21 -6.65 0.90 4.18
CA GLY A 21 -7.48 1.84 3.44
C GLY A 21 -6.78 2.32 2.17
N LEU A 22 -7.46 2.18 1.03
CA LEU A 22 -7.02 2.60 -0.30
C LEU A 22 -7.88 3.75 -0.84
N GLY A 23 -8.41 4.56 0.08
CA GLY A 23 -9.02 5.85 -0.22
C GLY A 23 -8.01 6.85 -0.79
N VAL A 24 -8.52 8.02 -1.19
CA VAL A 24 -7.77 9.06 -1.92
C VAL A 24 -6.43 9.42 -1.26
N SER A 25 -6.35 9.47 0.07
CA SER A 25 -5.13 9.88 0.79
C SER A 25 -3.97 8.87 0.73
N ASN A 26 -4.26 7.57 0.60
CA ASN A 26 -3.23 6.53 0.66
C ASN A 26 -2.72 6.10 -0.71
N ARG A 27 -3.45 6.36 -1.80
CA ARG A 27 -3.00 6.00 -3.16
C ARG A 27 -1.67 6.63 -3.55
N PRO A 28 -1.41 7.94 -3.26
CA PRO A 28 -0.11 8.54 -3.56
C PRO A 28 1.03 7.90 -2.75
N LEU A 29 0.77 7.53 -1.49
CA LEU A 29 1.75 6.85 -0.65
C LEU A 29 2.09 5.46 -1.21
N VAL A 30 1.07 4.67 -1.59
CA VAL A 30 1.28 3.35 -2.20
C VAL A 30 2.12 3.48 -3.47
N ARG A 31 1.78 4.41 -4.36
CA ARG A 31 2.53 4.65 -5.60
C ARG A 31 3.99 4.99 -5.32
N LEU A 32 4.24 5.89 -4.38
CA LEU A 32 5.60 6.25 -3.96
C LEU A 32 6.39 5.05 -3.43
N LEU A 33 5.77 4.23 -2.57
CA LEU A 33 6.42 3.03 -2.04
C LEU A 33 6.81 2.04 -3.16
N LEU A 34 5.93 1.86 -4.15
CA LEU A 34 6.19 1.02 -5.32
C LEU A 34 7.29 1.59 -6.22
N GLU A 35 7.34 2.92 -6.42
CA GLU A 35 8.41 3.60 -7.16
C GLU A 35 9.79 3.37 -6.51
N TYR A 36 9.84 3.29 -5.19
CA TYR A 36 11.03 2.89 -4.44
C TYR A 36 11.23 1.37 -4.36
N GLY A 37 10.39 0.56 -5.02
CA GLY A 37 10.52 -0.89 -5.09
C GLY A 37 10.24 -1.62 -3.77
N CYS A 38 9.38 -1.07 -2.91
CA CYS A 38 8.98 -1.72 -1.66
C CYS A 38 7.95 -2.84 -1.92
N ASP A 39 7.93 -3.87 -1.05
CA ASP A 39 6.88 -4.90 -1.05
C ASP A 39 5.64 -4.38 -0.30
N VAL A 40 4.60 -4.02 -1.07
CA VAL A 40 3.40 -3.36 -0.55
C VAL A 40 2.17 -4.23 -0.74
N VAL A 41 1.40 -4.41 0.35
CA VAL A 41 0.03 -4.90 0.32
C VAL A 41 -0.95 -3.78 0.69
N GLY A 42 -1.86 -3.47 -0.22
CA GLY A 42 -2.99 -2.58 0.01
C GLY A 42 -4.19 -3.35 0.55
N CYS A 43 -4.73 -2.94 1.69
CA CYS A 43 -5.84 -3.59 2.35
C CYS A 43 -7.07 -2.66 2.35
N ASP A 44 -8.20 -3.08 1.77
CA ASP A 44 -9.42 -2.26 1.76
C ASP A 44 -10.69 -3.11 1.91
N ARG A 45 -11.66 -2.65 2.70
CA ARG A 45 -12.97 -3.34 2.85
C ARG A 45 -13.80 -3.35 1.57
N THR A 46 -13.51 -2.46 0.62
CA THR A 46 -14.23 -2.35 -0.63
C THR A 46 -14.01 -3.62 -1.45
N PRO A 47 -15.06 -4.34 -1.86
CA PRO A 47 -14.89 -5.57 -2.61
C PRO A 47 -14.34 -5.27 -4.01
N ARG A 48 -13.71 -6.29 -4.61
CA ARG A 48 -12.93 -6.17 -5.85
C ARG A 48 -13.70 -5.49 -6.99
N GLU A 49 -14.95 -5.86 -7.17
CA GLU A 49 -15.83 -5.37 -8.23
C GLU A 49 -16.28 -3.90 -8.06
N LYS A 50 -16.04 -3.32 -6.87
CA LYS A 50 -16.35 -1.92 -6.55
C LYS A 50 -15.09 -1.06 -6.39
N LEU A 51 -13.91 -1.61 -6.62
CA LEU A 51 -12.67 -0.84 -6.54
C LEU A 51 -12.60 0.21 -7.65
N ASP A 52 -12.14 1.40 -7.29
CA ASP A 52 -11.86 2.46 -8.25
C ASP A 52 -10.73 2.05 -9.21
N ALA A 53 -10.79 2.52 -10.45
CA ALA A 53 -9.77 2.26 -11.47
C ALA A 53 -8.35 2.62 -11.02
N GLU A 54 -8.20 3.67 -10.21
CA GLU A 54 -6.90 4.06 -9.64
C GLU A 54 -6.32 3.00 -8.69
N VAL A 55 -7.17 2.30 -7.93
CA VAL A 55 -6.72 1.22 -7.03
C VAL A 55 -6.28 0.01 -7.85
N LEU A 56 -7.01 -0.30 -8.92
CA LEU A 56 -6.65 -1.36 -9.87
C LEU A 56 -5.31 -1.03 -10.58
N GLU A 57 -5.04 0.25 -10.83
CA GLU A 57 -3.77 0.69 -11.41
C GLU A 57 -2.59 0.44 -10.45
N LEU A 58 -2.77 0.64 -9.14
CA LEU A 58 -1.73 0.34 -8.15
C LEU A 58 -1.36 -1.14 -8.15
N GLU A 59 -2.32 -2.03 -8.36
CA GLU A 59 -2.06 -3.47 -8.49
C GLU A 59 -1.25 -3.78 -9.76
N ASN A 60 -1.58 -3.12 -10.88
CA ASN A 60 -0.79 -3.23 -12.12
C ASN A 60 0.65 -2.71 -11.95
N LEU A 61 0.88 -1.81 -10.99
CA LEU A 61 2.21 -1.31 -10.62
C LEU A 61 2.95 -2.18 -9.60
N GLY A 62 2.35 -3.29 -9.17
CA GLY A 62 2.97 -4.28 -8.28
C GLY A 62 2.45 -4.28 -6.84
N CYS A 63 1.43 -3.48 -6.50
CA CYS A 63 0.76 -3.59 -5.21
C CYS A 63 -0.02 -4.91 -5.11
N LYS A 64 0.14 -5.66 -4.03
CA LYS A 64 -0.77 -6.78 -3.73
C LYS A 64 -2.05 -6.22 -3.12
N LEU A 65 -3.21 -6.77 -3.45
CA LEU A 65 -4.49 -6.31 -2.91
C LEU A 65 -5.15 -7.37 -2.02
N HIS A 66 -5.47 -7.00 -0.79
CA HIS A 66 -6.35 -7.74 0.12
C HIS A 66 -7.64 -6.94 0.26
N VAL A 67 -8.73 -7.42 -0.34
CA VAL A 67 -9.95 -6.61 -0.50
C VAL A 67 -11.23 -7.35 -0.17
N GLY A 68 -12.26 -6.61 0.24
CA GLY A 68 -13.59 -7.13 0.58
C GLY A 68 -13.72 -7.60 2.02
N ASP A 69 -14.60 -8.56 2.26
CA ASP A 69 -14.79 -9.17 3.58
C ASP A 69 -13.53 -9.95 3.98
N GLY A 70 -13.08 -9.78 5.23
CA GLY A 70 -11.83 -10.39 5.70
C GLY A 70 -10.57 -9.73 5.14
N TYR A 71 -10.63 -8.48 4.65
CA TYR A 71 -9.46 -7.77 4.08
C TYR A 71 -8.24 -7.62 5.02
N LEU A 72 -8.38 -7.93 6.30
CA LEU A 72 -7.29 -7.95 7.30
C LEU A 72 -6.83 -9.37 7.67
N ASP A 73 -7.51 -10.40 7.17
CA ASP A 73 -7.21 -11.78 7.52
C ASP A 73 -5.84 -12.18 6.97
N GLY A 74 -4.98 -12.69 7.86
CA GLY A 74 -3.63 -13.12 7.50
C GLY A 74 -2.68 -11.99 7.07
N VAL A 75 -3.03 -10.72 7.31
CA VAL A 75 -2.12 -9.61 7.02
C VAL A 75 -0.95 -9.61 8.01
N GLU A 76 0.25 -9.83 7.48
CA GLU A 76 1.51 -9.76 8.21
C GLU A 76 2.41 -8.71 7.56
N ALA A 77 2.81 -7.70 8.34
CA ALA A 77 3.68 -6.63 7.86
C ALA A 77 4.65 -6.18 8.95
N ASP A 78 5.85 -5.77 8.54
CA ASP A 78 6.81 -5.10 9.43
C ASP A 78 6.40 -3.65 9.71
N ILE A 79 5.71 -3.02 8.73
CA ILE A 79 5.31 -1.63 8.77
C ILE A 79 3.85 -1.52 8.34
N LEU A 80 3.06 -0.79 9.11
CA LEU A 80 1.66 -0.52 8.85
C LEU A 80 1.44 0.98 8.67
N PHE A 81 0.96 1.39 7.50
CA PHE A 81 0.40 2.72 7.28
C PHE A 81 -1.11 2.64 7.38
N ARG A 82 -1.70 3.40 8.31
CA ARG A 82 -3.15 3.48 8.48
C ARG A 82 -3.62 4.91 8.25
N THR A 83 -4.80 5.08 7.66
CA THR A 83 -5.51 6.36 7.78
C THR A 83 -5.82 6.64 9.25
N PRO A 84 -5.80 7.92 9.69
CA PRO A 84 -6.31 8.29 11.01
C PRO A 84 -7.79 7.88 11.13
N GLY A 85 -8.13 7.12 12.18
CA GLY A 85 -9.44 6.48 12.35
C GLY A 85 -9.29 5.09 12.91
#